data_AF-A0A9D4Q5R9-F1
#
_entry.id   AF-A0A9D4Q5R9-F1
#
_cell.length_a   1.000
_cell.length_b   1.000
_cell.length_c   1.000
_cell.angle_alpha   90.00
_cell.angle_beta   90.00
_cell.angle_gamma   90.00
#
_symmetry.space_group_name_H-M   'P 1'
#
loop_
_entity.id
_entity.type
_entity.pdbx_description
1 polymer ?
#
loop_
_entity_poly.entity_id
_entity_poly.type
_entity_poly.pdbx_seq_one_letter_code
_entity_poly.pdbx_strand_id
1 'polypeptide(L)'
;MQVPDSILFRMRDVKNLTDFVSQFLEGYRTYQETIQDPPPPVAPLHIAYLYEGHGSSASVPNPEPGTCLPSKQLVEFPKPSDPSIILWPPCTRVPRCGGCCPSTILKCAPTKTSNVTFKVIKAQYPEPGASKFNFVGHEIVTLEKHDKCSCECKERPTDCNALQQYSECRCVCRNNNEMLACNGPGMIWDPRDCRCKCRDYAECSTGFYYNTRSCR
;
A
#
# COMPACT_ATOMS: atom_id res chain seq x y z
N MET A 1 -3.61 22.27 6.06
CA MET A 1 -2.58 22.18 4.99
C MET A 1 -2.25 20.72 4.79
N GLN A 2 -2.18 20.25 3.55
CA GLN A 2 -1.73 18.90 3.20
C GLN A 2 -0.35 18.98 2.56
N VAL A 3 0.48 17.95 2.75
CA VAL A 3 1.82 17.89 2.12
C VAL A 3 1.63 17.78 0.60
N PRO A 4 2.28 18.64 -0.22
CA PRO A 4 2.20 18.54 -1.67
C PRO A 4 2.70 17.19 -2.20
N ASP A 5 2.02 16.68 -3.22
CA ASP A 5 2.39 15.41 -3.87
C ASP A 5 3.80 15.43 -4.45
N SER A 6 4.27 16.60 -4.91
CA SER A 6 5.64 16.79 -5.41
C SER A 6 6.71 16.47 -4.36
N ILE A 7 6.49 16.83 -3.09
CA ILE A 7 7.40 16.50 -1.98
C ILE A 7 7.33 15.00 -1.70
N LEU A 8 6.12 14.46 -1.63
CA LEU A 8 5.88 13.04 -1.37
C LEU A 8 6.47 12.14 -2.48
N PHE A 9 6.46 12.61 -3.73
CA PHE A 9 7.08 11.94 -4.86
C PHE A 9 8.61 11.95 -4.75
N ARG A 10 9.22 13.06 -4.31
CA ARG A 10 10.68 13.11 -4.06
C ARG A 10 11.12 12.17 -2.94
N MET A 11 10.27 11.92 -1.95
CA MET A 11 10.58 10.99 -0.86
C MET A 11 10.69 9.53 -1.31
N ARG A 12 10.22 9.18 -2.52
CA ARG A 12 10.23 7.83 -3.10
C ARG A 12 11.59 7.12 -3.03
N ASP A 13 12.66 7.90 -3.15
CA ASP A 13 14.03 7.40 -3.20
C ASP A 13 14.71 7.34 -1.81
N VAL A 14 13.98 7.72 -0.75
CA VAL A 14 14.47 7.71 0.64
C VAL A 14 14.48 6.28 1.19
N LYS A 15 15.66 5.81 1.61
CA LYS A 15 15.85 4.41 2.02
C LYS A 15 16.00 4.21 3.53
N ASN A 16 16.42 5.23 4.27
CA ASN A 16 16.70 5.14 5.69
C ASN A 16 16.48 6.49 6.40
N LEU A 17 16.56 6.46 7.74
CA LEU A 17 16.32 7.63 8.58
C LEU A 17 17.32 8.76 8.32
N THR A 18 18.61 8.44 8.14
CA THR A 18 19.66 9.43 7.86
C THR A 18 19.36 10.22 6.59
N ASP A 19 18.90 9.51 5.56
CA ASP A 19 18.54 10.08 4.28
C ASP A 19 17.33 11.02 4.41
N PHE A 20 16.28 10.57 5.11
CA PHE A 20 15.11 11.40 5.42
C PHE A 20 15.47 12.68 6.17
N VAL A 21 16.24 12.55 7.25
CA VAL A 21 16.68 13.67 8.09
C VAL A 21 17.45 14.69 7.25
N SER A 22 18.41 14.22 6.44
CA SER A 22 19.28 15.11 5.67
C SER A 22 18.58 15.86 4.54
N GLN A 23 17.54 15.26 3.95
CA GLN A 23 16.87 15.81 2.77
C GLN A 23 15.57 16.57 3.09
N PHE A 24 14.88 16.23 4.19
CA PHE A 24 13.51 16.69 4.46
C PHE A 24 13.31 17.32 5.84
N LEU A 25 14.27 17.24 6.76
CA LEU A 25 14.16 17.85 8.08
C LEU A 25 15.15 19.00 8.27
N GLU A 26 14.65 20.14 8.73
CA GLU A 26 15.45 21.24 9.25
C GLU A 26 15.45 21.20 10.79
N GLY A 27 16.57 21.54 11.43
CA GLY A 27 16.67 21.62 12.90
C GLY A 27 16.74 20.29 13.66
N TYR A 28 16.62 19.13 13.00
CA TYR A 28 16.70 17.82 13.65
C TYR A 28 18.02 17.59 14.40
N ARG A 29 19.16 18.04 13.82
CA ARG A 29 20.47 17.94 14.47
C ARG A 29 20.54 18.76 15.77
N THR A 30 20.06 19.99 15.72
CA THR A 30 20.01 20.89 16.89
C THR A 30 19.11 20.33 17.99
N TYR A 31 17.98 19.72 17.62
CA TYR A 31 17.11 19.05 18.60
C TYR A 31 17.81 17.86 19.28
N GLN A 32 18.53 17.04 18.53
CA GLN A 32 19.28 15.92 19.12
C GLN A 32 20.38 16.39 20.08
N GLU A 33 21.07 17.48 19.76
CA GLU A 33 22.08 18.09 20.64
C GLU A 33 21.46 18.54 21.98
N THR A 34 20.27 19.15 21.95
CA THR A 34 19.57 19.60 23.18
C THR A 34 19.08 18.48 24.11
N ILE A 35 18.93 17.25 23.62
CA ILE A 35 18.58 16.07 24.44
C ILE A 35 19.82 15.44 25.07
N GLN A 36 20.98 15.60 24.42
CA GLN A 36 22.24 15.02 24.87
C GLN A 36 22.93 15.89 25.95
N ASP A 37 22.52 17.15 26.11
CA ASP A 37 22.96 18.02 27.19
C ASP A 37 22.16 17.74 28.49
N PRO A 38 22.82 17.46 29.63
CA PRO A 38 22.12 17.35 30.91
C PRO A 38 21.46 18.69 31.25
N PRO A 39 20.27 18.71 31.90
CA PRO A 39 19.71 19.96 32.40
C PRO A 39 20.73 20.62 33.35
N PRO A 40 20.81 21.97 33.40
CA PRO A 40 21.68 22.66 34.33
C PRO A 40 21.38 22.18 35.76
N PRO A 41 22.39 22.09 36.65
CA PRO A 41 22.18 21.59 38.00
C PRO A 41 21.15 22.49 38.71
N VAL A 42 19.93 22.00 38.82
CA VAL A 42 18.92 22.61 39.69
C VAL A 42 19.41 22.38 41.11
N ALA A 43 19.59 23.47 41.86
CA ALA A 43 20.05 23.44 43.24
C ALA A 43 19.23 22.43 44.07
N PRO A 44 19.85 21.70 45.02
CA PRO A 44 19.16 20.65 45.75
C PRO A 44 18.09 21.27 46.65
N LEU A 45 16.83 21.08 46.30
CA LEU A 45 15.75 21.13 47.29
C LEU A 45 15.65 19.74 47.91
N HIS A 46 16.09 19.66 49.17
CA HIS A 46 15.94 18.49 50.02
C HIS A 46 14.48 18.07 50.10
N ILE A 47 14.10 16.98 49.43
CA ILE A 47 13.02 16.10 49.89
C ILE A 47 13.44 14.66 49.59
N ALA A 48 13.83 13.94 50.64
CA ALA A 48 13.91 12.49 50.63
C ALA A 48 12.49 11.95 50.89
N TYR A 49 11.85 11.36 49.87
CA TYR A 49 10.83 10.35 50.10
C TYR A 49 11.05 9.17 49.15
N LEU A 50 11.25 8.03 49.81
CA LEU A 50 11.44 6.68 49.33
C LEU A 50 10.45 6.29 48.23
N TYR A 51 10.96 5.94 47.05
CA TYR A 51 10.34 4.95 46.18
C TYR A 51 11.43 3.96 45.75
N GLU A 52 11.54 2.87 46.51
CA GLU A 52 12.05 1.61 45.97
C GLU A 52 11.03 1.10 44.96
N GLY A 53 11.23 1.51 43.71
CA GLY A 53 10.57 0.93 42.56
C GLY A 53 11.64 0.60 41.55
N HIS A 54 11.83 -0.70 41.28
CA HIS A 54 12.54 -1.22 40.12
C HIS A 54 11.83 -0.72 38.83
N GLY A 55 12.02 0.54 38.49
CA GLY A 55 11.58 1.14 37.25
C GLY A 55 12.62 0.83 36.18
N SER A 56 12.52 -0.35 35.58
CA SER A 56 13.22 -0.65 34.34
C SER A 56 12.82 0.41 33.33
N SER A 57 13.66 1.42 33.11
CA SER A 57 13.51 2.36 32.01
C SER A 57 13.67 1.55 30.73
N ALA A 58 12.57 1.00 30.24
CA ALA A 58 12.54 0.25 29.00
C ALA A 58 12.77 1.26 27.87
N SER A 59 13.99 1.27 27.33
CA SER A 59 14.33 2.05 26.16
C SER A 59 13.38 1.67 25.02
N VAL A 60 12.63 2.64 24.49
CA VAL A 60 11.77 2.44 23.33
C VAL A 60 12.66 2.18 22.11
N PRO A 61 12.56 1.00 21.45
CA PRO A 61 13.42 0.69 20.31
C PRO A 61 13.01 1.48 19.07
N ASN A 62 13.99 1.80 18.23
CA ASN A 62 13.73 2.41 16.93
C ASN A 62 13.11 1.38 15.98
N PRO A 63 12.15 1.79 15.13
CA PRO A 63 11.56 0.88 14.15
C PRO A 63 12.56 0.56 13.03
N GLU A 64 12.55 -0.70 12.59
CA GLU A 64 13.20 -1.09 11.35
C GLU A 64 12.36 -0.60 10.15
N PRO A 65 12.93 0.15 9.19
CA PRO A 65 12.18 0.66 8.05
C PRO A 65 11.64 -0.47 7.16
N GLY A 66 10.32 -0.49 6.94
CA GLY A 66 9.67 -1.38 5.99
C GLY A 66 9.83 -0.93 4.54
N THR A 67 11.06 -0.81 4.05
CA THR A 67 11.37 -0.28 2.70
C THR A 67 10.87 -1.23 1.59
N CYS A 68 10.46 -0.67 0.45
CA CYS A 68 10.01 -1.43 -0.72
C CYS A 68 11.12 -2.33 -1.29
N LEU A 69 11.09 -3.62 -0.95
CA LEU A 69 12.10 -4.62 -1.31
C LEU A 69 11.45 -6.00 -1.57
N PRO A 70 12.12 -6.92 -2.30
CA PRO A 70 11.65 -8.29 -2.43
C PRO A 70 11.62 -9.00 -1.06
N SER A 71 10.46 -9.49 -0.65
CA SER A 71 10.25 -10.28 0.57
C SER A 71 9.60 -11.63 0.24
N LYS A 72 9.87 -12.65 1.06
CA LYS A 72 9.28 -13.99 0.88
C LYS A 72 7.80 -13.96 1.24
N GLN A 73 6.93 -14.00 0.25
CA GLN A 73 5.47 -14.03 0.43
C GLN A 73 4.90 -15.40 0.07
N LEU A 74 3.78 -15.77 0.68
CA LEU A 74 3.05 -16.99 0.33
C LEU A 74 2.33 -16.80 -1.00
N VAL A 75 2.51 -17.74 -1.92
CA VAL A 75 1.85 -17.78 -3.23
C VAL A 75 1.23 -19.15 -3.39
N GLU A 76 -0.09 -19.19 -3.58
CA GLU A 76 -0.83 -20.41 -3.89
C GLU A 76 -0.46 -20.90 -5.30
N PHE A 77 -0.37 -22.22 -5.46
CA PHE A 77 -0.28 -22.80 -6.80
C PHE A 77 -1.63 -22.72 -7.53
N PRO A 78 -1.64 -22.75 -8.88
CA PRO A 78 -2.88 -22.74 -9.65
C PRO A 78 -3.80 -23.88 -9.25
N LYS A 79 -5.10 -23.59 -9.10
CA LYS A 79 -6.09 -24.61 -8.78
C LYS A 79 -6.35 -25.49 -10.01
N PRO A 80 -6.26 -26.82 -9.90
CA PRO A 80 -6.66 -27.72 -10.98
C PRO A 80 -8.10 -27.47 -11.42
N SER A 81 -8.40 -27.70 -12.70
CA SER A 81 -9.77 -27.57 -13.22
C SER A 81 -10.70 -28.68 -12.72
N ASP A 82 -10.16 -29.87 -12.48
CA ASP A 82 -10.89 -30.98 -11.90
C ASP A 82 -10.88 -30.88 -10.37
N PRO A 83 -12.04 -30.77 -9.71
CA PRO A 83 -12.13 -30.63 -8.24
C PRO A 83 -11.69 -31.88 -7.48
N SER A 84 -11.59 -33.05 -8.14
CA SER A 84 -11.01 -34.26 -7.55
C SER A 84 -9.49 -34.21 -7.48
N ILE A 85 -8.84 -33.28 -8.18
CA ILE A 85 -7.39 -33.17 -8.25
C ILE A 85 -6.89 -32.09 -7.30
N ILE A 86 -5.81 -32.41 -6.58
CA ILE A 86 -5.08 -31.46 -5.75
C ILE A 86 -3.60 -31.39 -6.14
N LEU A 87 -3.00 -30.23 -5.88
CA LEU A 87 -1.55 -30.02 -5.91
C LEU A 87 -1.03 -29.90 -4.48
N TRP A 88 0.04 -30.63 -4.16
CA TRP A 88 0.67 -30.60 -2.85
C TRP A 88 2.17 -30.22 -2.94
N PRO A 89 2.66 -29.28 -2.09
CA PRO A 89 1.88 -28.46 -1.15
C PRO A 89 0.95 -27.47 -1.89
N PRO A 90 -0.06 -26.87 -1.21
CA PRO A 90 -0.99 -25.94 -1.86
C PRO A 90 -0.39 -24.55 -2.15
N CYS A 91 0.65 -24.15 -1.43
CA CYS A 91 1.33 -22.87 -1.61
C CYS A 91 2.83 -22.99 -1.29
N THR A 92 3.60 -22.01 -1.74
CA THR A 92 5.05 -21.90 -1.49
C THR A 92 5.45 -20.46 -1.20
N ARG A 93 6.68 -20.24 -0.74
CA ARG A 93 7.23 -18.90 -0.51
C ARG A 93 8.03 -18.44 -1.73
N VAL A 94 7.59 -17.38 -2.39
CA VAL A 94 8.28 -16.77 -3.53
C VAL A 94 8.62 -15.30 -3.19
N PRO A 95 9.82 -14.81 -3.55
CA PRO A 95 10.13 -13.39 -3.45
C PRO A 95 9.15 -12.55 -4.28
N ARG A 96 8.42 -11.67 -3.60
CA ARG A 96 7.48 -10.70 -4.16
C ARG A 96 7.78 -9.34 -3.56
N CYS A 97 7.46 -8.27 -4.28
CA CYS A 97 7.67 -6.92 -3.77
C CYS A 97 6.72 -6.66 -2.61
N GLY A 98 7.27 -6.14 -1.52
CA GLY A 98 6.51 -5.73 -0.34
C GLY A 98 7.22 -4.61 0.39
N GLY A 99 6.52 -3.99 1.34
CA GLY A 99 6.98 -2.81 2.06
C GLY A 99 6.15 -1.57 1.73
N CYS A 100 6.57 -0.46 2.30
CA CYS A 100 5.86 0.81 2.30
C CYS A 100 6.52 1.78 1.31
N CYS A 101 5.68 2.63 0.73
CA CYS A 101 6.11 3.81 -0.01
C CYS A 101 5.67 5.07 0.76
N PRO A 102 6.39 6.20 0.65
CA PRO A 102 6.11 7.41 1.41
C PRO A 102 4.76 8.06 1.11
N SER A 103 4.13 7.71 -0.02
CA SER A 103 2.92 8.35 -0.50
C SER A 103 1.90 7.33 -0.96
N THR A 104 0.62 7.67 -0.81
CA THR A 104 -0.50 6.88 -1.31
C THR A 104 -0.62 6.90 -2.84
N ILE A 105 0.05 7.82 -3.54
CA ILE A 105 0.14 7.83 -5.02
C ILE A 105 1.15 6.82 -5.57
N LEU A 106 1.97 6.25 -4.70
CA LEU A 106 3.01 5.29 -5.04
C LEU A 106 2.62 3.89 -4.56
N LYS A 107 3.06 2.88 -5.30
CA LYS A 107 2.96 1.46 -4.92
C LYS A 107 4.33 0.81 -5.03
N CYS A 108 4.60 -0.14 -4.12
CA CYS A 108 5.78 -0.98 -4.24
C CYS A 108 5.58 -1.97 -5.39
N ALA A 109 6.36 -1.84 -6.47
CA ALA A 109 6.20 -2.60 -7.70
C ALA A 109 7.52 -3.23 -8.15
N PRO A 110 7.49 -4.35 -8.89
CA PRO A 110 8.70 -4.96 -9.44
C PRO A 110 9.29 -4.13 -10.57
N THR A 111 10.61 -3.94 -10.53
CA THR A 111 11.41 -3.36 -11.63
C THR A 111 12.17 -4.41 -12.41
N LYS A 112 12.33 -5.60 -11.83
CA LYS A 112 12.90 -6.77 -12.49
C LYS A 112 12.20 -8.02 -11.98
N THR A 113 11.73 -8.85 -12.91
CA THR A 113 11.12 -10.15 -12.62
C THR A 113 11.88 -11.27 -13.32
N SER A 114 11.77 -12.46 -12.74
CA SER A 114 12.20 -13.73 -13.32
C SER A 114 11.19 -14.81 -12.98
N ASN A 115 11.35 -16.00 -13.55
CA ASN A 115 10.50 -17.14 -13.27
C ASN A 115 11.22 -18.14 -12.38
N VAL A 116 10.50 -18.75 -11.46
CA VAL A 116 10.96 -19.88 -10.66
C VAL A 116 10.03 -21.07 -10.87
N THR A 117 10.61 -22.24 -11.06
CA THR A 117 9.87 -23.46 -11.37
C THR A 117 9.91 -24.40 -10.16
N PHE A 118 8.74 -24.93 -9.80
CA PHE A 118 8.54 -25.88 -8.72
C PHE A 118 8.02 -27.20 -9.27
N LYS A 119 8.44 -28.30 -8.63
CA LYS A 119 7.85 -29.62 -8.82
C LYS A 119 6.90 -29.89 -7.65
N VAL A 120 5.62 -30.06 -7.94
CA VAL A 120 4.58 -30.36 -6.95
C VAL A 120 4.00 -31.74 -7.21
N ILE A 121 3.39 -32.34 -6.19
CA ILE A 121 2.70 -33.62 -6.31
C ILE A 121 1.28 -33.35 -6.80
N LYS A 122 0.87 -34.08 -7.85
CA LYS A 122 -0.51 -34.13 -8.32
C LYS A 122 -1.15 -35.42 -7.80
N ALA A 123 -2.24 -35.26 -7.07
CA ALA A 123 -2.98 -36.38 -6.50
C ALA A 123 -4.47 -36.25 -6.81
N GLN A 124 -5.15 -37.37 -7.02
CA GLN A 124 -6.58 -37.42 -7.35
C GLN A 124 -7.36 -38.14 -6.25
N TYR A 125 -8.50 -37.61 -5.89
CA TYR A 125 -9.45 -38.24 -4.99
C TYR A 125 -10.24 -39.30 -5.76
N PRO A 126 -10.10 -40.60 -5.44
CA PRO A 126 -10.60 -41.66 -6.30
C PRO A 126 -12.13 -41.80 -6.25
N GLU A 127 -12.72 -41.78 -5.06
CA GLU A 127 -14.16 -41.86 -4.87
C GLU A 127 -14.63 -41.19 -3.56
N PRO A 128 -15.91 -40.77 -3.47
CA PRO A 128 -16.49 -40.27 -2.23
C PRO A 128 -16.34 -41.26 -1.07
N GLY A 129 -15.77 -40.80 0.05
CA GLY A 129 -15.54 -41.63 1.24
C GLY A 129 -14.16 -42.29 1.30
N ALA A 130 -13.33 -42.15 0.26
CA ALA A 130 -11.93 -42.56 0.32
C ALA A 130 -11.16 -41.78 1.40
N SER A 131 -10.24 -42.46 2.08
CA SER A 131 -9.38 -41.89 3.12
C SER A 131 -8.03 -41.38 2.61
N LYS A 132 -7.70 -41.67 1.34
CA LYS A 132 -6.42 -41.35 0.70
C LYS A 132 -6.62 -40.91 -0.74
N PHE A 133 -5.66 -40.15 -1.25
CA PHE A 133 -5.59 -39.76 -2.66
C PHE A 133 -4.70 -40.76 -3.44
N ASN A 134 -5.02 -40.95 -4.71
CA ASN A 134 -4.17 -41.66 -5.66
C ASN A 134 -3.09 -40.72 -6.19
N PHE A 135 -1.85 -41.20 -6.24
CA PHE A 135 -0.77 -40.47 -6.89
C PHE A 135 -0.97 -40.48 -8.40
N VAL A 136 -1.07 -39.29 -9.00
CA VAL A 136 -1.19 -39.13 -10.46
C VAL A 136 0.17 -38.89 -11.08
N GLY A 137 1.01 -38.08 -10.42
CA GLY A 137 2.31 -37.72 -10.95
C GLY A 137 2.90 -36.47 -10.29
N HIS A 138 3.95 -35.96 -10.91
CA HIS A 138 4.49 -34.65 -10.59
C HIS A 138 4.02 -33.63 -11.61
N GLU A 139 3.64 -32.45 -11.15
CA GLU A 139 3.31 -31.31 -11.99
C GLU A 139 4.41 -30.24 -11.85
N ILE A 140 4.79 -29.65 -12.98
CA ILE A 140 5.78 -28.58 -13.04
C ILE A 140 5.02 -27.25 -13.11
N VAL A 141 5.15 -26.44 -12.07
CA VAL A 141 4.48 -25.14 -11.97
C VAL A 141 5.52 -24.04 -11.98
N THR A 142 5.33 -23.06 -12.85
CA THR A 142 6.21 -21.89 -12.92
C THR A 142 5.51 -20.68 -12.33
N LEU A 143 6.15 -20.02 -11.36
CA LEU A 143 5.66 -18.83 -10.70
C LEU A 143 6.59 -17.65 -10.97
N GLU A 144 6.02 -16.45 -11.06
CA GLU A 144 6.77 -15.20 -11.16
C GLU A 144 7.45 -14.88 -9.83
N LYS A 145 8.72 -14.49 -9.91
CA LYS A 145 9.57 -14.01 -8.82
C LYS A 145 10.00 -12.57 -9.10
N HIS A 146 9.95 -11.73 -8.07
CA HIS A 146 10.45 -10.36 -8.16
C HIS A 146 11.91 -10.32 -7.68
N ASP A 147 12.82 -9.83 -8.54
CA ASP A 147 14.25 -9.72 -8.23
C ASP A 147 14.64 -8.33 -7.72
N LYS A 148 13.93 -7.28 -8.16
CA LYS A 148 14.13 -5.90 -7.73
C LYS A 148 12.79 -5.18 -7.61
N CYS A 149 12.69 -4.25 -6.67
CA CYS A 149 11.50 -3.47 -6.39
C CYS A 149 11.84 -1.98 -6.26
N SER A 150 10.87 -1.12 -6.58
CA SER A 150 10.90 0.32 -6.32
C SER A 150 9.48 0.80 -6.04
N CYS A 151 9.39 1.99 -5.44
CA CYS A 151 8.14 2.72 -5.39
C CYS A 151 7.86 3.33 -6.76
N GLU A 152 6.76 2.95 -7.39
CA GLU A 152 6.34 3.43 -8.71
C GLU A 152 4.98 4.11 -8.62
N CYS A 153 4.68 4.99 -9.58
CA CYS A 153 3.35 5.59 -9.67
C CYS A 153 2.26 4.52 -9.74
N LYS A 154 1.20 4.69 -8.95
CA LYS A 154 0.03 3.79 -9.01
C LYS A 154 -0.66 3.88 -10.36
N GLU A 155 -0.87 5.12 -10.82
CA GLU A 155 -1.44 5.49 -12.12
C GLU A 155 -0.31 5.80 -13.11
N ARG A 156 -0.54 5.45 -14.37
CA ARG A 156 0.35 5.74 -15.49
C ARG A 156 -0.31 6.76 -16.41
N PRO A 157 0.46 7.45 -17.26
CA PRO A 157 -0.11 8.34 -18.27
C PRO A 157 -1.15 7.68 -19.18
N THR A 158 -0.98 6.37 -19.45
CA THR A 158 -1.90 5.56 -20.26
C THR A 158 -3.21 5.25 -19.57
N ASP A 159 -3.28 5.40 -18.24
CA ASP A 159 -4.49 5.15 -17.45
C ASP A 159 -5.42 6.38 -17.48
N CYS A 160 -4.92 7.54 -17.93
CA CYS A 160 -5.70 8.76 -18.05
C CYS A 160 -6.59 8.73 -19.30
N ASN A 161 -7.82 9.23 -19.17
CA ASN A 161 -8.71 9.42 -20.30
C ASN A 161 -8.46 10.77 -21.02
N ALA A 162 -9.20 11.01 -22.11
CA ALA A 162 -9.05 12.21 -22.93
C ALA A 162 -9.37 13.54 -22.22
N LEU A 163 -10.15 13.51 -21.13
CA LEU A 163 -10.52 14.68 -20.33
C LEU A 163 -9.50 14.99 -19.23
N GLN A 164 -8.54 14.09 -19.02
CA GLN A 164 -7.54 14.19 -17.97
C GLN A 164 -6.18 14.62 -18.53
N GLN A 165 -5.34 15.11 -17.64
CA GLN A 165 -3.93 15.38 -17.86
C GLN A 165 -3.14 14.67 -16.78
N TYR A 166 -2.15 13.88 -17.19
CA TYR A 166 -1.26 13.24 -16.23
C TYR A 166 -0.31 14.28 -15.64
N SER A 167 -0.22 14.31 -14.32
CA SER A 167 0.68 15.16 -13.54
C SER A 167 1.09 14.43 -12.26
N GLU A 168 2.40 14.30 -12.02
CA GLU A 168 2.97 13.76 -10.77
C GLU A 168 2.26 12.50 -10.22
N CYS A 169 2.28 11.40 -10.99
CA CYS A 169 1.63 10.12 -10.63
C CYS A 169 0.10 10.14 -10.49
N ARG A 170 -0.60 11.18 -10.99
CA ARG A 170 -2.06 11.23 -11.01
C ARG A 170 -2.62 11.70 -12.35
N CYS A 171 -3.80 11.19 -12.68
CA CYS A 171 -4.65 11.76 -13.71
C CYS A 171 -5.52 12.87 -13.11
N VAL A 172 -5.28 14.11 -13.53
CA VAL A 172 -6.02 15.29 -13.05
C VAL A 172 -6.96 15.77 -14.14
N CYS A 173 -8.22 16.05 -13.79
CA CYS A 173 -9.20 16.57 -14.74
C CYS A 173 -8.80 17.95 -15.26
N ARG A 174 -8.97 18.19 -16.57
CA ARG A 174 -8.66 19.50 -17.18
C ARG A 174 -9.73 20.56 -16.86
N ASN A 175 -10.98 20.13 -16.67
CA ASN A 175 -12.15 21.00 -16.43
C ASN A 175 -12.31 21.39 -14.96
N ASN A 176 -11.29 22.05 -14.39
CA ASN A 176 -11.31 22.51 -12.99
C ASN A 176 -12.51 23.42 -12.66
N ASN A 177 -12.97 24.23 -13.61
CA ASN A 177 -14.12 25.10 -13.41
C ASN A 177 -15.42 24.32 -13.17
N GLU A 178 -15.63 23.21 -13.88
CA GLU A 178 -16.81 22.34 -13.69
C GLU A 178 -16.74 21.60 -12.36
N MET A 179 -15.53 21.18 -11.96
CA MET A 179 -15.31 20.59 -10.64
C MET A 179 -15.67 21.56 -9.52
N LEU A 180 -15.23 22.82 -9.62
CA LEU A 180 -15.57 23.87 -8.65
C LEU A 180 -17.07 24.20 -8.65
N ALA A 181 -17.72 24.12 -9.81
CA ALA A 181 -19.16 24.32 -9.95
C ALA A 181 -20.00 23.11 -9.44
N CYS A 182 -19.38 21.94 -9.23
CA CYS A 182 -20.03 20.74 -8.70
C CYS A 182 -20.22 20.81 -7.18
N ASN A 183 -20.98 21.79 -6.71
CA ASN A 183 -21.23 22.06 -5.30
C ASN A 183 -22.73 21.97 -4.92
N GLY A 184 -23.58 21.51 -5.84
CA GLY A 184 -25.01 21.36 -5.59
C GLY A 184 -25.33 20.29 -4.54
N PRO A 185 -26.52 20.36 -3.91
CA PRO A 185 -26.93 19.39 -2.90
C PRO A 185 -27.03 17.99 -3.49
N GLY A 186 -26.34 17.03 -2.89
CA GLY A 186 -26.33 15.63 -3.35
C GLY A 186 -25.44 15.37 -4.58
N MET A 187 -24.68 16.37 -5.04
CA MET A 187 -23.72 16.21 -6.13
C MET A 187 -22.34 15.79 -5.62
N ILE A 188 -21.65 14.98 -6.40
CA ILE A 188 -20.28 14.53 -6.17
C ILE A 188 -19.51 14.58 -7.47
N TRP A 189 -18.29 15.12 -7.41
CA TRP A 189 -17.38 15.09 -8.55
C TRP A 189 -16.76 13.69 -8.69
N ASP A 190 -16.89 13.10 -9.87
CA ASP A 190 -16.18 11.87 -10.21
C ASP A 190 -14.85 12.21 -10.88
N PRO A 191 -13.70 12.00 -10.21
CA PRO A 191 -12.39 12.32 -10.77
C PRO A 191 -11.99 11.38 -11.91
N ARG A 192 -12.63 10.23 -12.07
CA ARG A 192 -12.36 9.30 -13.18
C ARG A 192 -13.04 9.76 -14.45
N ASP A 193 -14.29 10.19 -14.38
CA ASP A 193 -15.03 10.63 -15.56
C ASP A 193 -14.93 12.14 -15.81
N CYS A 194 -14.34 12.89 -14.86
CA CYS A 194 -14.27 14.35 -14.88
C CYS A 194 -15.65 14.99 -15.06
N ARG A 195 -16.63 14.47 -14.32
CA ARG A 195 -18.03 14.90 -14.39
C ARG A 195 -18.66 14.97 -13.01
N CYS A 196 -19.56 15.92 -12.86
CA CYS A 196 -20.43 16.04 -11.70
C CYS A 196 -21.56 15.01 -11.80
N LYS A 197 -21.72 14.17 -10.79
CA LYS A 197 -22.76 13.12 -10.71
C LYS A 197 -23.59 13.29 -9.45
N CYS A 198 -24.77 12.71 -9.43
CA CYS A 198 -25.55 12.58 -8.20
C CYS A 198 -25.00 11.44 -7.35
N ARG A 199 -24.93 11.66 -6.04
CA ARG A 199 -24.50 10.64 -5.06
C ARG A 199 -25.42 9.43 -5.10
N ASP A 200 -26.72 9.68 -5.16
CA ASP A 200 -27.77 8.68 -5.11
C ASP A 200 -28.67 8.82 -6.34
N TYR A 201 -29.03 7.71 -6.96
CA TYR A 201 -30.01 7.65 -8.04
C TYR A 201 -31.36 7.22 -7.46
N ALA A 202 -32.44 7.88 -7.86
CA ALA A 202 -33.79 7.50 -7.46
C ALA A 202 -34.61 7.07 -8.69
N GLU A 203 -35.29 5.94 -8.58
CA GLU A 203 -36.30 5.54 -9.55
C GLU A 203 -37.60 6.30 -9.28
N CYS A 204 -38.10 7.02 -10.29
CA CYS A 204 -39.32 7.79 -10.18
C CYS A 204 -40.55 6.97 -10.59
N SER A 205 -41.69 7.25 -9.95
CA SER A 205 -42.98 6.67 -10.34
C SER A 205 -43.39 7.03 -11.77
N THR A 206 -44.31 6.26 -12.35
CA THR A 206 -44.76 6.40 -13.75
C THR A 206 -45.17 7.84 -14.10
N GLY A 207 -44.52 8.43 -15.11
CA GLY A 207 -44.77 9.80 -15.57
C GLY A 207 -43.78 10.85 -15.07
N PHE A 208 -42.87 10.50 -14.15
CA PHE A 208 -41.78 11.35 -13.68
C PHE A 208 -40.43 10.83 -14.19
N TYR A 209 -39.45 11.74 -14.32
CA TYR A 209 -38.08 11.40 -14.67
C TYR A 209 -37.10 12.01 -13.67
N TYR A 210 -36.06 11.27 -13.33
CA TYR A 210 -35.01 11.74 -12.44
C TYR A 210 -34.14 12.77 -13.15
N ASN A 211 -33.98 13.95 -12.56
CA ASN A 211 -33.13 15.00 -13.08
C ASN A 211 -31.71 14.88 -12.51
N THR A 212 -30.80 14.36 -13.33
CA THR A 212 -29.39 14.18 -12.97
C THR A 212 -28.62 15.49 -12.79
N ARG A 213 -29.19 16.65 -13.14
CA ARG A 213 -28.60 17.98 -12.90
C ARG A 213 -29.05 18.62 -11.60
N SER A 214 -30.16 18.21 -11.02
CA SER A 214 -30.62 18.69 -9.69
C SER A 214 -30.62 17.61 -8.63
N CYS A 215 -30.32 16.36 -9.01
CA CYS A 215 -30.36 15.17 -8.18
C CYS A 215 -31.72 14.98 -7.48
N ARG A 216 -32.81 15.16 -8.26
CA ARG A 216 -34.20 15.12 -7.80
C ARG A 216 -35.11 14.49 -8.84
#